data_AF-A0AAU7D7D5-F1
#
_entry.id   AF-A0AAU7D7D5-F1
#
_cell.length_a   1.000
_cell.length_b   1.000
_cell.length_c   1.000
_cell.angle_alpha   90.00
_cell.angle_beta   90.00
_cell.angle_gamma   90.00
#
_symmetry.space_group_name_H-M   'P 1'
#
loop_
_entity.id
_entity.type
_entity.pdbx_description
1 polymer ?
#
loop_
_entity_poly.entity_id
_entity_poly.type
_entity_poly.pdbx_seq_one_letter_code
_entity_poly.pdbx_strand_id
1 'polypeptide(L)'
;MSRSARFGDAPILILVLLAGCTQPKQSVNLPAQSSAPVLLGAETTRALMARVGPANLYPNQSLTFGKADTLSVDALTARYTSPCPAGKADCTYSQSHRDVPSAIHKQVYDEYNVPADQRNIQDGEVDHLYPMCAGGSNDINNLWYQPADNKWNGKNFGYHEKDALETYICKEIVAGKLDPNEAYKRITTDWVGWYLELHLDKASEGVNEDID
;
A
#
# COMPACT_ATOMS: atom_id res chain seq x y z
N MET A 1 51.87 54.57 -14.70
CA MET A 1 50.56 53.88 -14.77
C MET A 1 50.54 52.76 -13.74
N SER A 2 49.96 53.01 -12.56
CA SER A 2 49.90 52.13 -11.37
C SER A 2 49.33 52.96 -10.22
N ARG A 3 48.73 52.48 -9.14
CA ARG A 3 48.15 51.22 -8.64
C ARG A 3 47.43 51.65 -7.33
N SER A 4 46.40 50.91 -6.95
CA SER A 4 45.91 50.54 -5.59
C SER A 4 45.88 51.51 -4.37
N ALA A 5 44.87 51.21 -3.52
CA ALA A 5 44.80 51.25 -2.04
C ALA A 5 43.83 52.31 -1.47
N ARG A 6 42.72 51.98 -0.80
CA ARG A 6 42.42 51.33 0.52
C ARG A 6 42.25 52.34 1.69
N PHE A 7 41.10 52.17 2.39
CA PHE A 7 40.71 52.48 3.78
C PHE A 7 40.52 53.91 4.29
N GLY A 8 39.47 54.08 5.12
CA GLY A 8 39.31 55.19 6.07
C GLY A 8 37.90 55.28 6.68
N ASP A 9 37.67 54.57 7.79
CA ASP A 9 36.51 54.73 8.68
C ASP A 9 36.65 55.98 9.57
N ALA A 10 35.55 56.67 9.90
CA ALA A 10 35.39 57.46 11.12
C ALA A 10 33.91 57.63 11.52
N PRO A 11 33.58 57.68 12.82
CA PRO A 11 32.23 57.42 13.34
C PRO A 11 31.40 58.70 13.58
N ILE A 12 30.06 58.58 13.57
CA ILE A 12 29.14 59.61 14.06
C ILE A 12 28.36 59.06 15.25
N LEU A 13 28.54 59.73 16.38
CA LEU A 13 27.81 59.57 17.64
C LEU A 13 26.44 60.28 17.50
N ILE A 14 25.33 59.55 17.55
CA ILE A 14 23.99 60.16 17.68
C ILE A 14 23.37 59.71 19.01
N LEU A 15 23.25 60.70 19.89
CA LEU A 15 22.50 60.73 21.12
C LEU A 15 20.99 60.73 20.79
N VAL A 16 20.26 59.65 21.07
CA VAL A 16 18.80 59.63 20.92
C VAL A 16 18.17 59.82 22.29
N LEU A 17 17.51 60.97 22.45
CA LEU A 17 16.66 61.32 23.59
C LEU A 17 15.45 60.37 23.67
N LEU A 18 15.22 59.86 24.88
CA LEU A 18 14.04 59.10 25.28
C LEU A 18 12.80 60.00 25.29
N ALA A 19 11.92 59.83 24.30
CA ALA A 19 10.52 60.25 24.38
C ALA A 19 9.67 59.02 24.68
N GLY A 20 9.14 58.95 25.91
CA GLY A 20 8.20 57.92 26.32
C GLY A 20 6.84 58.12 25.64
N CYS A 21 6.45 57.15 24.82
CA CYS A 21 5.06 56.95 24.41
C CYS A 21 4.54 55.71 25.11
N THR A 22 3.65 55.90 26.07
CA THR A 22 2.86 54.84 26.71
C THR A 22 1.89 54.27 25.68
N GLN A 23 2.11 53.04 25.20
CA GLN A 23 1.17 52.36 24.32
C GLN A 23 -0.01 51.78 25.12
N PRO A 24 -1.26 51.91 24.64
CA PRO A 24 -2.41 51.26 25.26
C PRO A 24 -2.27 49.74 25.11
N LYS A 25 -2.61 49.00 26.16
CA LYS A 25 -2.69 47.53 26.15
C LYS A 25 -3.73 47.12 25.10
N GLN A 26 -3.26 46.69 23.94
CA GLN A 26 -4.09 45.93 23.02
C GLN A 26 -4.27 44.53 23.61
N SER A 27 -5.46 44.29 24.15
CA SER A 27 -5.97 42.96 24.44
C SER A 27 -6.04 42.20 23.13
N VAL A 28 -5.05 41.34 22.91
CA VAL A 28 -5.06 40.37 21.82
C VAL A 28 -6.18 39.38 22.11
N ASN A 29 -7.32 39.52 21.44
CA ASN A 29 -8.29 38.45 21.37
C ASN A 29 -7.65 37.33 20.55
N LEU A 30 -7.14 36.31 21.25
CA LEU A 30 -6.83 35.04 20.60
C LEU A 30 -8.15 34.50 20.02
N PRO A 31 -8.18 34.06 18.75
CA PRO A 31 -9.32 33.28 18.29
C PRO A 31 -9.39 32.03 19.16
N ALA A 32 -10.57 31.78 19.73
CA ALA A 32 -10.85 30.54 20.43
C ALA A 32 -10.43 29.38 19.53
N GLN A 33 -9.50 28.56 20.02
CA GLN A 33 -9.14 27.31 19.39
C GLN A 33 -10.41 26.45 19.39
N SER A 34 -11.07 26.43 18.23
CA SER A 34 -12.12 25.46 17.95
C SER A 34 -11.46 24.09 18.02
N SER A 35 -11.66 23.39 19.13
CA SER A 35 -11.37 21.98 19.30
C SER A 35 -12.33 21.18 18.42
N ALA A 36 -12.12 21.23 17.10
CA ALA A 36 -12.67 20.25 16.19
C ALA A 36 -11.88 18.96 16.40
N PRO A 37 -12.54 17.81 16.65
CA PRO A 37 -11.83 16.55 16.72
C PRO A 37 -11.19 16.28 15.35
N VAL A 38 -9.90 15.92 15.37
CA VAL A 38 -9.19 15.40 14.20
C VAL A 38 -10.00 14.20 13.69
N LEU A 39 -10.52 14.31 12.48
CA LEU A 39 -11.40 13.33 11.85
C LEU A 39 -10.63 12.08 11.37
N LEU A 40 -9.67 11.58 12.16
CA LEU A 40 -8.84 10.42 11.83
C LEU A 40 -9.59 9.08 11.91
N GLY A 41 -10.89 9.09 12.24
CA GLY A 41 -11.68 7.88 12.51
C GLY A 41 -12.81 7.59 11.51
N ALA A 42 -13.25 8.55 10.71
CA ALA A 42 -14.46 8.39 9.88
C ALA A 42 -14.21 7.62 8.58
N GLU A 43 -13.06 7.80 7.93
CA GLU A 43 -12.70 7.05 6.72
C GLU A 43 -12.33 5.60 7.05
N THR A 44 -11.59 5.36 8.14
CA THR A 44 -11.22 4.02 8.59
C THR A 44 -12.43 3.21 9.04
N THR A 45 -13.39 3.82 9.73
CA THR A 45 -14.66 3.15 10.08
C THR A 45 -15.53 2.88 8.86
N ARG A 46 -15.53 3.75 7.85
CA ARG A 46 -16.30 3.54 6.60
C ARG A 46 -15.70 2.45 5.71
N ALA A 47 -14.37 2.32 5.66
CA ALA A 47 -13.69 1.22 4.96
C ALA A 47 -13.95 -0.15 5.63
N LEU A 48 -14.02 -0.19 6.97
CA LEU A 48 -14.41 -1.39 7.72
C LEU A 48 -15.89 -1.78 7.51
N MET A 49 -16.79 -0.81 7.24
CA MET A 49 -18.20 -1.09 6.95
C MET A 49 -18.47 -1.67 5.54
N ALA A 50 -17.46 -1.70 4.66
CA ALA A 50 -17.61 -2.20 3.29
C ALA A 50 -17.25 -3.70 3.13
N ARG A 51 -16.75 -4.35 4.18
CA ARG A 51 -16.30 -5.75 4.16
C ARG A 51 -17.44 -6.70 4.49
N VAL A 52 -17.64 -7.72 3.66
CA VAL A 52 -18.68 -8.74 3.89
C VAL A 52 -18.28 -9.75 4.98
N GLY A 53 -16.98 -10.03 5.12
CA GLY A 53 -16.45 -11.04 6.03
C GLY A 53 -16.02 -10.49 7.40
N PRO A 54 -15.76 -11.37 8.38
CA PRO A 54 -15.16 -10.98 9.64
C PRO A 54 -13.71 -10.52 9.48
N ALA A 55 -13.21 -9.75 10.45
CA ALA A 55 -11.91 -9.09 10.36
C ALA A 55 -10.72 -10.04 10.11
N ASN A 56 -10.79 -11.30 10.56
CA ASN A 56 -9.72 -12.30 10.37
C ASN A 56 -9.53 -12.74 8.91
N LEU A 57 -10.46 -12.44 8.00
CA LEU A 57 -10.29 -12.73 6.57
C LEU A 57 -9.43 -11.70 5.83
N TYR A 58 -9.07 -10.60 6.49
CA TYR A 58 -8.42 -9.47 5.85
C TYR A 58 -7.10 -9.14 6.54
N PRO A 59 -6.15 -8.52 5.83
CA PRO A 59 -4.99 -7.94 6.48
C PRO A 59 -5.40 -6.85 7.46
N ASN A 60 -4.56 -6.67 8.47
CA ASN A 60 -4.61 -5.49 9.33
C ASN A 60 -4.23 -4.26 8.49
N GLN A 61 -5.21 -3.39 8.20
CA GLN A 61 -5.02 -2.20 7.35
C GLN A 61 -4.03 -1.17 7.90
N SER A 62 -3.70 -1.23 9.19
CA SER A 62 -2.65 -0.37 9.76
C SER A 62 -1.23 -0.86 9.45
N LEU A 63 -1.07 -2.13 9.08
CA LEU A 63 0.19 -2.74 8.63
C LEU A 63 0.22 -2.84 7.10
N THR A 64 -0.87 -3.32 6.50
CA THR A 64 -0.95 -3.64 5.08
C THR A 64 -2.17 -2.97 4.48
N PHE A 65 -2.00 -1.73 4.04
CA PHE A 65 -3.03 -0.95 3.33
C PHE A 65 -3.03 -1.17 1.82
N GLY A 66 -2.14 -2.04 1.32
CA GLY A 66 -2.07 -2.42 -0.08
C GLY A 66 -1.35 -1.37 -0.90
N LYS A 67 -0.05 -1.16 -0.71
CA LYS A 67 0.71 -0.19 -1.51
C LYS A 67 0.87 -0.69 -2.96
N ALA A 68 0.54 0.16 -3.94
CA ALA A 68 0.81 -0.08 -5.36
C ALA A 68 2.07 0.66 -5.81
N ASP A 69 2.87 0.03 -6.69
CA ASP A 69 3.97 0.70 -7.39
C ASP A 69 3.48 1.37 -8.69
N THR A 70 2.46 0.79 -9.34
CA THR A 70 1.84 1.38 -10.53
C THR A 70 0.38 0.99 -10.65
N LEU A 71 -0.41 1.89 -11.24
CA LEU A 71 -1.78 1.64 -11.71
C LEU A 71 -1.92 1.96 -13.22
N SER A 72 -0.79 2.08 -13.92
CA SER A 72 -0.75 2.41 -15.34
C SER A 72 -0.95 1.15 -16.19
N VAL A 73 -1.99 1.15 -17.03
CA VAL A 73 -2.23 0.07 -18.01
C VAL A 73 -1.01 -0.12 -18.93
N ASP A 74 -0.35 0.97 -19.34
CA ASP A 74 0.85 0.89 -20.19
C ASP A 74 1.98 0.15 -19.49
N ALA A 75 2.22 0.42 -18.20
CA ALA A 75 3.24 -0.29 -17.42
C ALA A 75 2.89 -1.78 -17.26
N LEU A 76 1.61 -2.10 -17.00
CA LEU A 76 1.17 -3.47 -16.76
C LEU A 76 1.13 -4.33 -18.03
N THR A 77 0.98 -3.71 -19.20
CA THR A 77 0.95 -4.39 -20.50
C THR A 77 2.29 -4.35 -21.24
N ALA A 78 3.26 -3.58 -20.75
CA ALA A 78 4.61 -3.52 -21.31
C ALA A 78 5.36 -4.85 -21.22
N ARG A 79 6.34 -5.01 -22.12
CA ARG A 79 7.35 -6.07 -22.05
C ARG A 79 8.66 -5.47 -21.53
N TYR A 80 9.18 -6.05 -20.47
CA TYR A 80 10.41 -5.63 -19.81
C TYR A 80 11.57 -6.48 -20.31
N THR A 81 12.76 -5.92 -20.41
CA THR A 81 13.97 -6.67 -20.84
C THR A 81 14.96 -6.91 -19.70
N SER A 82 14.82 -6.22 -18.56
CA SER A 82 15.62 -6.43 -17.37
C SER A 82 15.01 -5.74 -16.13
N PRO A 83 15.12 -6.34 -14.93
CA PRO A 83 15.55 -7.73 -14.72
C PRO A 83 14.47 -8.71 -15.22
N CYS A 84 14.87 -9.88 -15.73
CA CYS A 84 13.94 -10.93 -16.12
C CYS A 84 14.45 -12.30 -15.64
N PRO A 85 13.55 -13.29 -15.44
CA PRO A 85 13.97 -14.65 -15.11
C PRO A 85 14.99 -15.20 -16.11
N ALA A 86 15.91 -16.04 -15.60
CA ALA A 86 16.99 -16.59 -16.41
C ALA A 86 16.47 -17.25 -17.69
N GLY A 87 17.13 -16.96 -18.81
CA GLY A 87 16.78 -17.51 -20.13
C GLY A 87 15.65 -16.78 -20.85
N LYS A 88 15.07 -15.71 -20.28
CA LYS A 88 14.05 -14.88 -20.96
C LYS A 88 14.65 -13.59 -21.52
N ALA A 89 14.39 -13.32 -22.80
CA ALA A 89 14.79 -12.06 -23.45
C ALA A 89 13.90 -10.89 -23.02
N ASP A 90 12.63 -11.18 -22.74
CA ASP A 90 11.67 -10.24 -22.19
C ASP A 90 10.69 -10.92 -21.22
N CYS A 91 10.01 -10.14 -20.40
CA CYS A 91 9.13 -10.63 -19.36
C CYS A 91 7.98 -9.65 -19.05
N THR A 92 7.00 -10.11 -18.28
CA THR A 92 5.87 -9.27 -17.81
C THR A 92 6.29 -8.39 -16.64
N TYR A 93 5.47 -7.40 -16.28
CA TYR A 93 5.68 -6.56 -15.08
C TYR A 93 5.99 -7.41 -13.84
N SER A 94 5.13 -8.39 -13.54
CA SER A 94 5.28 -9.25 -12.35
C SER A 94 6.44 -10.23 -12.42
N GLN A 95 7.10 -10.41 -13.54
CA GLN A 95 8.34 -11.18 -13.64
C GLN A 95 9.56 -10.27 -13.46
N SER A 96 9.45 -9.01 -13.86
CA SER A 96 10.49 -7.99 -13.74
C SER A 96 10.57 -7.35 -12.35
N HIS A 97 9.52 -7.45 -11.53
CA HIS A 97 9.44 -6.79 -10.24
C HIS A 97 9.23 -7.79 -9.08
N ARG A 98 9.60 -9.07 -9.25
CA ARG A 98 9.28 -10.17 -8.31
C ARG A 98 10.34 -10.42 -7.23
N ASP A 99 10.84 -9.39 -6.57
CA ASP A 99 11.85 -9.59 -5.53
C ASP A 99 11.42 -9.01 -4.19
N VAL A 100 11.05 -9.91 -3.26
CA VAL A 100 10.85 -9.60 -1.85
C VAL A 100 11.97 -10.28 -1.07
N PRO A 101 12.89 -9.51 -0.45
CA PRO A 101 13.97 -10.10 0.34
C PRO A 101 13.43 -10.95 1.49
N SER A 102 14.11 -12.05 1.81
CA SER A 102 13.74 -12.93 2.94
C SER A 102 13.66 -12.21 4.29
N ALA A 103 14.44 -11.13 4.46
CA ALA A 103 14.36 -10.26 5.64
C ALA A 103 13.00 -9.56 5.75
N ILE A 104 12.40 -9.15 4.62
CA ILE A 104 11.06 -8.54 4.58
C ILE A 104 10.00 -9.61 4.87
N HIS A 105 10.11 -10.82 4.31
CA HIS A 105 9.23 -11.94 4.69
C HIS A 105 9.25 -12.18 6.20
N LYS A 106 10.45 -12.22 6.80
CA LYS A 106 10.60 -12.39 8.25
C LYS A 106 9.95 -11.23 9.01
N GLN A 107 10.12 -9.99 8.56
CA GLN A 107 9.52 -8.82 9.19
C GLN A 107 7.99 -8.89 9.17
N VAL A 108 7.37 -9.28 8.04
CA VAL A 108 5.91 -9.47 7.96
C VAL A 108 5.43 -10.49 9.00
N TYR A 109 6.07 -11.65 9.08
CA TYR A 109 5.71 -12.64 10.10
C TYR A 109 5.85 -12.11 11.53
N ASP A 110 6.86 -11.29 11.80
CA ASP A 110 7.07 -10.68 13.12
C ASP A 110 5.99 -9.62 13.43
N GLU A 111 5.63 -8.76 12.48
CA GLU A 111 4.56 -7.74 12.64
C GLU A 111 3.17 -8.36 12.83
N TYR A 112 2.92 -9.51 12.19
CA TYR A 112 1.69 -10.28 12.32
C TYR A 112 1.70 -11.26 13.50
N ASN A 113 2.77 -11.29 14.31
CA ASN A 113 2.95 -12.20 15.44
C ASN A 113 2.78 -13.70 15.07
N VAL A 114 3.24 -14.08 13.88
CA VAL A 114 3.14 -15.46 13.38
C VAL A 114 4.13 -16.37 14.13
N PRO A 115 3.65 -17.41 14.83
CA PRO A 115 4.49 -18.39 15.50
C PRO A 115 5.50 -19.04 14.55
N ALA A 116 6.71 -19.35 15.04
CA ALA A 116 7.78 -19.87 14.18
C ALA A 116 7.43 -21.21 13.52
N ASP A 117 6.66 -22.05 14.19
CA ASP A 117 6.14 -23.33 13.69
C ASP A 117 5.08 -23.16 12.60
N GLN A 118 4.45 -21.99 12.47
CA GLN A 118 3.44 -21.65 11.46
C GLN A 118 4.01 -20.87 10.26
N ARG A 119 5.33 -20.61 10.21
CA ARG A 119 5.98 -19.89 9.10
C ARG A 119 6.30 -20.85 7.95
N ASN A 120 5.29 -21.53 7.44
CA ASN A 120 5.40 -22.54 6.40
C ASN A 120 4.13 -22.54 5.52
N ILE A 121 4.24 -23.05 4.30
CA ILE A 121 3.17 -23.00 3.31
C ILE A 121 1.90 -23.76 3.72
N GLN A 122 2.00 -24.76 4.60
CA GLN A 122 0.83 -25.49 5.10
C GLN A 122 -0.06 -24.62 6.00
N ASP A 123 0.54 -23.68 6.73
CA ASP A 123 -0.20 -22.75 7.61
C ASP A 123 -0.53 -21.43 6.90
N GLY A 124 0.35 -20.95 6.02
CA GLY A 124 0.13 -19.75 5.23
C GLY A 124 1.41 -19.18 4.61
N GLU A 125 1.28 -18.04 3.93
CA GLU A 125 2.39 -17.40 3.25
C GLU A 125 2.39 -15.87 3.40
N VAL A 126 3.53 -15.26 3.10
CA VAL A 126 3.62 -13.80 2.98
C VAL A 126 3.27 -13.46 1.54
N ASP A 127 2.20 -12.69 1.39
CA ASP A 127 1.62 -12.41 0.09
C ASP A 127 1.24 -10.94 -0.05
N HIS A 128 1.04 -10.49 -1.28
CA HIS A 128 0.66 -9.12 -1.63
C HIS A 128 -0.85 -8.92 -1.47
N LEU A 129 -1.31 -7.84 -0.82
CA LEU A 129 -2.74 -7.50 -0.80
C LEU A 129 -3.21 -7.04 -2.19
N TYR A 130 -2.48 -6.12 -2.82
CA TYR A 130 -2.66 -5.79 -4.23
C TYR A 130 -1.68 -6.63 -5.05
N PRO A 131 -2.14 -7.51 -5.98
CA PRO A 131 -1.28 -8.47 -6.65
C PRO A 131 -0.18 -7.81 -7.45
N MET A 132 1.00 -8.42 -7.40
CA MET A 132 2.16 -7.99 -8.19
C MET A 132 1.85 -7.90 -9.70
N CYS A 133 1.03 -8.80 -10.24
CA CYS A 133 0.63 -8.75 -11.65
C CYS A 133 -0.33 -7.61 -12.01
N ALA A 134 -0.93 -6.96 -11.03
CA ALA A 134 -1.71 -5.73 -11.21
C ALA A 134 -0.93 -4.46 -10.84
N GLY A 135 0.34 -4.56 -10.44
CA GLY A 135 1.16 -3.41 -10.05
C GLY A 135 1.34 -3.22 -8.54
N GLY A 136 1.05 -4.27 -7.75
CA GLY A 136 1.40 -4.35 -6.33
C GLY A 136 2.87 -4.06 -6.05
N SER A 137 3.13 -3.33 -4.96
CA SER A 137 4.48 -3.05 -4.49
C SER A 137 5.06 -4.22 -3.70
N ASN A 138 6.38 -4.41 -3.72
CA ASN A 138 7.10 -5.27 -2.75
C ASN A 138 7.31 -4.63 -1.38
N ASP A 139 6.83 -3.41 -1.19
CA ASP A 139 6.87 -2.72 0.09
C ASP A 139 6.05 -3.49 1.14
N ILE A 140 6.53 -3.50 2.38
CA ILE A 140 5.87 -4.19 3.49
C ILE A 140 4.42 -3.74 3.70
N ASN A 141 4.10 -2.49 3.34
CA ASN A 141 2.74 -1.96 3.41
C ASN A 141 1.77 -2.59 2.38
N ASN A 142 2.26 -3.46 1.48
CA ASN A 142 1.47 -4.31 0.60
C ASN A 142 1.58 -5.79 0.96
N LEU A 143 2.40 -6.18 1.93
CA LEU A 143 2.63 -7.57 2.30
C LEU A 143 1.92 -7.93 3.60
N TRP A 144 1.33 -9.11 3.68
CA TRP A 144 0.70 -9.62 4.91
C TRP A 144 0.87 -11.13 5.03
N TYR A 145 0.68 -11.65 6.25
CA TYR A 145 0.53 -13.10 6.43
C TYR A 145 -0.87 -13.53 6.03
N GLN A 146 -0.96 -14.30 4.94
CA GLN A 146 -2.19 -14.87 4.43
C GLN A 146 -2.28 -16.37 4.81
N PRO A 147 -3.27 -16.76 5.63
CA PRO A 147 -3.43 -18.16 6.02
C PRO A 147 -3.78 -19.08 4.84
N ALA A 148 -3.35 -20.33 4.91
CA ALA A 148 -3.78 -21.39 3.99
C ALA A 148 -5.26 -21.75 4.21
N ASP A 149 -5.64 -21.90 5.48
CA ASP A 149 -6.99 -22.19 5.92
C ASP A 149 -7.56 -21.02 6.71
N ASN A 150 -8.62 -20.40 6.19
CA ASN A 150 -9.33 -19.30 6.85
C ASN A 150 -10.84 -19.45 6.64
N LYS A 151 -11.44 -20.34 7.42
CA LYS A 151 -12.83 -20.75 7.20
C LYS A 151 -13.81 -19.70 7.69
N TRP A 152 -14.80 -19.38 6.85
CA TRP A 152 -15.97 -18.58 7.21
C TRP A 152 -17.19 -19.07 6.44
N ASN A 153 -18.34 -19.20 7.11
CA ASN A 153 -19.60 -19.65 6.52
C ASN A 153 -19.49 -20.94 5.67
N GLY A 154 -18.69 -21.91 6.13
CA GLY A 154 -18.52 -23.20 5.45
C GLY A 154 -17.66 -23.16 4.18
N LYS A 155 -17.02 -22.04 3.87
CA LYS A 155 -16.07 -21.86 2.76
C LYS A 155 -14.68 -21.51 3.30
N ASN A 156 -13.65 -21.77 2.48
CA ASN A 156 -12.30 -21.28 2.73
C ASN A 156 -12.09 -19.92 2.09
N PHE A 157 -11.26 -19.09 2.71
CA PHE A 157 -10.79 -17.81 2.19
C PHE A 157 -9.29 -17.67 2.50
N GLY A 158 -8.51 -18.68 2.09
CA GLY A 158 -7.07 -18.72 2.23
C GLY A 158 -6.33 -18.13 1.02
N TYR A 159 -5.03 -18.40 0.91
CA TYR A 159 -4.22 -17.91 -0.21
C TYR A 159 -4.72 -18.43 -1.56
N HIS A 160 -5.12 -19.70 -1.67
CA HIS A 160 -5.65 -20.26 -2.93
C HIS A 160 -6.89 -19.53 -3.46
N GLU A 161 -7.82 -19.13 -2.60
CA GLU A 161 -9.00 -18.38 -3.05
C GLU A 161 -8.65 -16.97 -3.50
N LYS A 162 -7.69 -16.31 -2.84
CA LYS A 162 -7.20 -15.02 -3.30
C LYS A 162 -6.41 -15.15 -4.60
N ASP A 163 -5.57 -16.16 -4.77
CA ASP A 163 -4.84 -16.45 -6.02
C ASP A 163 -5.78 -16.57 -7.23
N ALA A 164 -6.95 -17.20 -7.03
CA ALA A 164 -7.97 -17.29 -8.07
C ALA A 164 -8.53 -15.90 -8.46
N LEU A 165 -8.79 -15.05 -7.46
CA LEU A 165 -9.19 -13.66 -7.68
C LEU A 165 -8.09 -12.86 -8.39
N GLU A 166 -6.84 -12.98 -7.95
CA GLU A 166 -5.70 -12.29 -8.56
C GLU A 166 -5.47 -12.70 -10.01
N THR A 167 -5.59 -14.00 -10.28
CA THR A 167 -5.53 -14.55 -11.63
C THR A 167 -6.60 -13.93 -12.53
N TYR A 168 -7.83 -13.78 -12.03
CA TYR A 168 -8.90 -13.09 -12.75
C TYR A 168 -8.55 -11.62 -12.99
N ILE A 169 -8.14 -10.90 -11.95
CA ILE A 169 -7.81 -9.46 -12.02
C ILE A 169 -6.75 -9.20 -13.08
N CYS A 170 -5.65 -9.95 -13.03
CA CYS A 170 -4.53 -9.74 -13.94
C CYS A 170 -4.88 -10.08 -15.38
N LYS A 171 -5.70 -11.12 -15.61
CA LYS A 171 -6.23 -11.43 -16.95
C LYS A 171 -7.10 -10.30 -17.50
N GLU A 172 -8.00 -9.77 -16.70
CA GLU A 172 -8.95 -8.74 -17.15
C GLU A 172 -8.29 -7.37 -17.34
N ILE A 173 -7.25 -7.03 -16.55
CA ILE A 173 -6.42 -5.83 -16.78
C ILE A 173 -5.67 -5.95 -18.10
N VAL A 174 -4.98 -7.06 -18.36
CA VAL A 174 -4.26 -7.28 -19.62
C VAL A 174 -5.21 -7.29 -20.82
N ALA A 175 -6.43 -7.78 -20.64
CA ALA A 175 -7.47 -7.74 -21.67
C ALA A 175 -8.10 -6.34 -21.87
N GLY A 176 -7.73 -5.33 -21.07
CA GLY A 176 -8.29 -3.99 -21.12
C GLY A 176 -9.75 -3.89 -20.65
N LYS A 177 -10.24 -4.90 -19.93
CA LYS A 177 -11.63 -5.00 -19.44
C LYS A 177 -11.80 -4.50 -18.01
N LEU A 178 -10.70 -4.41 -17.26
CA LEU A 178 -10.68 -3.95 -15.88
C LEU A 178 -9.64 -2.83 -15.73
N ASP A 179 -10.08 -1.66 -15.24
CA ASP A 179 -9.19 -0.55 -14.90
C ASP A 179 -8.35 -0.92 -13.66
N PRO A 180 -7.02 -0.80 -13.69
CA PRO A 180 -6.17 -1.05 -12.54
C PRO A 180 -6.56 -0.24 -11.28
N ASN A 181 -7.05 0.99 -11.43
CA ASN A 181 -7.51 1.82 -10.30
C ASN A 181 -8.75 1.22 -9.64
N GLU A 182 -9.68 0.71 -10.45
CA GLU A 182 -10.86 0.04 -9.94
C GLU A 182 -10.49 -1.28 -9.27
N ALA A 183 -9.61 -2.06 -9.90
CA ALA A 183 -9.10 -3.29 -9.31
C ALA A 183 -8.44 -3.05 -7.95
N TYR A 184 -7.55 -2.04 -7.88
CA TYR A 184 -6.87 -1.63 -6.66
C TYR A 184 -7.87 -1.31 -5.55
N LYS A 185 -8.85 -0.45 -5.84
CA LYS A 185 -9.85 -0.03 -4.87
C LYS A 185 -10.66 -1.21 -4.36
N ARG A 186 -11.11 -2.11 -5.25
CA ARG A 186 -11.95 -3.24 -4.87
C ARG A 186 -11.22 -4.26 -4.00
N ILE A 187 -10.03 -4.71 -4.41
CA ILE A 187 -9.30 -5.75 -3.68
C ILE A 187 -8.77 -5.27 -2.32
N THR A 188 -8.29 -4.02 -2.23
CA THR A 188 -7.83 -3.43 -0.95
C THR A 188 -8.99 -3.16 0.02
N THR A 189 -10.20 -2.96 -0.50
CA THR A 189 -11.41 -2.76 0.31
C THR A 189 -11.96 -4.09 0.81
N ASP A 190 -12.34 -4.99 -0.10
CA ASP A 190 -13.04 -6.24 0.22
C ASP A 190 -12.78 -7.35 -0.82
N TRP A 191 -11.58 -7.95 -0.77
CA TRP A 191 -11.23 -9.06 -1.65
C TRP A 191 -12.18 -10.27 -1.51
N VAL A 192 -12.68 -10.56 -0.30
CA VAL A 192 -13.63 -11.65 -0.03
C VAL A 192 -14.95 -11.39 -0.74
N GLY A 193 -15.50 -10.19 -0.59
CA GLY A 193 -16.73 -9.78 -1.27
C GLY A 193 -16.60 -9.85 -2.77
N TRP A 194 -15.46 -9.40 -3.32
CA TRP A 194 -15.21 -9.47 -4.76
C TRP A 194 -15.06 -10.92 -5.26
N TYR A 195 -14.36 -11.78 -4.52
CA TYR A 195 -14.26 -13.20 -4.84
C TYR A 195 -15.63 -13.89 -4.92
N LEU A 196 -16.51 -13.59 -3.95
CA LEU A 196 -17.88 -14.14 -3.90
C LEU A 196 -18.78 -13.60 -5.04
N GLU A 197 -18.66 -12.31 -5.35
CA GLU A 197 -19.40 -11.66 -6.44
C GLU A 197 -19.10 -12.30 -7.80
N LEU A 198 -17.84 -12.64 -8.05
CA LEU A 198 -17.39 -13.28 -9.28
C LEU A 198 -17.71 -14.78 -9.36
N HIS A 199 -18.22 -15.37 -8.26
CA HIS A 199 -18.50 -16.80 -8.15
C HIS A 199 -17.29 -17.70 -8.47
N LEU A 200 -16.09 -17.25 -8.11
CA LEU A 200 -14.85 -18.00 -8.35
C LEU A 200 -14.75 -19.27 -7.50
N ASP A 201 -15.55 -19.34 -6.42
CA ASP A 201 -15.75 -20.52 -5.58
C ASP A 201 -16.35 -21.71 -6.32
N LYS A 202 -17.10 -21.45 -7.41
CA LYS A 202 -17.70 -22.51 -8.24
C LYS A 202 -16.81 -22.93 -9.40
N ALA A 203 -15.85 -22.07 -9.78
CA ALA A 203 -14.90 -22.39 -10.84
C ALA A 203 -13.86 -23.41 -10.37
N SER A 204 -13.48 -23.39 -9.09
CA SER A 204 -12.56 -24.36 -8.47
C SER A 204 -13.19 -25.73 -8.23
N GLU A 205 -14.52 -25.86 -8.18
CA GLU A 205 -15.22 -27.15 -8.05
C GLU A 205 -15.31 -27.94 -9.37
N GLY A 206 -14.90 -27.33 -10.50
CA GLY A 206 -15.04 -27.90 -11.85
C GLY A 206 -13.74 -28.28 -12.56
N VAL A 207 -12.57 -28.12 -11.93
CA VAL A 207 -11.28 -28.48 -12.54
C VAL A 207 -10.74 -29.71 -11.82
N ASN A 208 -10.96 -30.89 -12.41
CA ASN A 208 -10.11 -32.05 -12.13
C ASN A 208 -8.66 -31.64 -12.43
N GLU A 209 -7.79 -31.77 -11.44
CA GLU A 209 -6.34 -31.70 -11.57
C GLU A 209 -5.84 -32.90 -12.41
N ASP A 210 -6.11 -32.86 -13.71
CA ASP A 210 -5.59 -33.80 -14.70
C ASP A 210 -5.07 -33.02 -15.91
N ILE A 211 -4.00 -32.24 -15.75
CA ILE A 211 -3.08 -31.93 -16.85
C ILE A 211 -1.64 -31.92 -16.30
N ASP A 212 -0.90 -32.94 -16.73
CA ASP A 212 0.55 -33.19 -16.74
C ASP A 212 1.50 -32.02 -16.44
#